data_AF-A0A8J7X9T6-F1
#
_entry.id   AF-A0A8J7X9T6-F1
#
_cell.length_a   1.000
_cell.length_b   1.000
_cell.length_c   1.000
_cell.angle_alpha   90.00
_cell.angle_beta   90.00
_cell.angle_gamma   90.00
#
_symmetry.space_group_name_H-M   'P 1'
#
loop_
_entity.id
_entity.type
_entity.pdbx_description
1 polymer ?
#
loop_
_entity_poly.entity_id
_entity_poly.type
_entity_poly.pdbx_seq_one_letter_code
_entity_poly.pdbx_strand_id
1 'polypeptide(L)'
;MFKPAQMTNIECIVENSCKDSIVRALHISGETQLESIMEEEMKEKGLMKAVSSDKTPEITNHLSRAKNLIDVLKPYVKTKSSFLDEMLGVEETQQKPYCYMECEKLLSDADDILSKLGAQIYPAVEGLEKQKAELETTSSEKDSILLLKDLNIYARHFKETDYLYSTIGVIPTDNILEARKRLDEKLEKIYLLTIESSGKDKSVVSFHCIKEKRLDLNHVLAGASYDPVKVQGEKTYRQLYADYTSKADELGKTVGEAISNLEAIACERMRALLEFEELLSNELARAKAYTHLASTKNTTYLRIWVPQKRKQKILSILESASNGLMVLSVSDDSEDAPTLLDNPAPLKPFEMFTRLFSQPKYNQLDPTAMTAPSFVIFFGFMLGDAVYGMMILFASIWLQQKYLKHMKVVNFAKILFWCGLSTIVFGIATGGFLGDALTKYVLGRDSSEGLWFVLIDPLYKTNAITLLAVAVGIGMIHTIFGNVLGIFDKLSAGEKKKALQENGSWLIMG
;
A
#
# COMPACT_ATOMS: atom_id res chain seq x y z
N MET A 1 0.68 24.12 -24.86
CA MET A 1 0.01 23.96 -23.55
C MET A 1 -0.86 22.71 -23.50
N PHE A 2 -1.47 22.29 -24.61
CA PHE A 2 -2.13 20.99 -24.75
C PHE A 2 -1.20 19.88 -25.25
N LYS A 3 0.11 20.07 -25.17
CA LYS A 3 1.10 19.09 -25.61
C LYS A 3 2.12 18.88 -24.49
N PRO A 4 2.72 17.69 -24.38
CA PRO A 4 3.85 17.44 -23.49
C PRO A 4 4.96 18.48 -23.63
N ALA A 5 5.78 18.62 -22.59
CA ALA A 5 6.94 19.51 -22.60
C ALA A 5 7.90 19.12 -23.73
N GLN A 6 8.41 20.11 -24.45
CA GLN A 6 9.44 19.87 -25.45
C GLN A 6 10.71 19.35 -24.79
N MET A 7 11.24 18.26 -25.32
CA MET A 7 12.45 17.59 -24.84
C MET A 7 13.59 17.81 -25.82
N THR A 8 14.77 18.03 -25.27
CA THR A 8 16.04 18.16 -25.99
C THR A 8 16.87 16.91 -25.69
N ASN A 9 17.43 16.30 -26.73
CA ASN A 9 18.44 15.27 -26.59
C ASN A 9 19.82 15.93 -26.48
N ILE A 10 20.60 15.50 -25.50
CA ILE A 10 21.99 15.90 -25.33
C ILE A 10 22.85 14.64 -25.36
N GLU A 11 23.70 14.56 -26.36
CA GLU A 11 24.76 13.58 -26.45
C GLU A 11 26.05 14.21 -25.94
N CYS A 12 26.72 13.53 -25.01
CA CYS A 12 27.92 14.04 -24.36
C CYS A 12 29.02 12.98 -24.33
N ILE A 13 30.23 13.39 -24.73
CA ILE A 13 31.45 12.58 -24.59
C ILE A 13 32.36 13.26 -23.58
N VAL A 14 32.78 12.49 -22.58
CA VAL A 14 33.61 12.96 -21.45
C VAL A 14 34.76 11.99 -21.19
N GLU A 15 35.77 12.45 -20.46
CA GLU A 15 36.84 11.56 -19.98
C GLU A 15 36.29 10.56 -18.94
N ASN A 16 36.82 9.33 -18.94
CA ASN A 16 36.41 8.27 -18.01
C ASN A 16 36.59 8.66 -16.53
N SER A 17 37.54 9.54 -16.22
CA SER A 17 37.77 10.10 -14.87
C SER A 17 36.57 10.89 -14.33
N CYS A 18 35.82 11.55 -15.21
CA CYS A 18 34.69 12.41 -14.86
C CYS A 18 33.34 11.66 -14.80
N LYS A 19 33.31 10.38 -15.20
CA LYS A 19 32.09 9.54 -15.29
C LYS A 19 31.25 9.58 -14.01
N ASP A 20 31.89 9.31 -12.87
CA ASP A 20 31.21 9.20 -11.58
C ASP A 20 30.68 10.56 -11.08
N SER A 21 31.44 11.63 -11.35
CA SER A 21 31.05 13.01 -11.03
C SER A 21 29.80 13.42 -11.81
N ILE A 22 29.76 13.11 -13.10
CA ILE A 22 28.64 13.46 -13.99
C ILE A 22 27.38 12.69 -13.62
N VAL A 23 27.46 11.37 -13.50
CA VAL A 23 26.28 10.55 -13.12
C VAL A 23 25.72 11.01 -11.78
N ARG A 24 26.60 11.34 -10.83
CA ARG A 24 26.18 11.89 -9.54
C ARG A 24 25.51 13.25 -9.66
N ALA A 25 26.10 14.18 -10.41
CA ALA A 25 25.55 15.52 -10.58
C ALA A 25 24.19 15.49 -11.29
N LEU A 26 24.06 14.65 -12.32
CA LEU A 26 22.79 14.40 -13.00
C LEU A 26 21.76 13.76 -12.07
N HIS A 27 22.16 12.76 -11.28
CA HIS A 27 21.28 12.10 -10.31
C HIS A 27 20.77 13.06 -9.23
N ILE A 28 21.65 13.91 -8.68
CA ILE A 28 21.26 14.95 -7.71
C ILE A 28 20.30 15.97 -8.35
N SER A 29 20.48 16.28 -9.64
CA SER A 29 19.58 17.20 -10.33
C SER A 29 18.16 16.63 -10.51
N GLY A 30 18.04 15.32 -10.72
CA GLY A 30 16.75 14.63 -10.89
C GLY A 30 15.91 15.08 -12.09
N GLU A 31 16.50 15.80 -13.06
CA GLU A 31 15.80 16.46 -14.16
C GLU A 31 16.07 15.81 -15.53
N THR A 32 16.81 14.69 -15.57
CA THR A 32 17.30 14.05 -16.80
C THR A 32 16.93 12.59 -16.88
N GLN A 33 16.63 12.09 -18.08
CA GLN A 33 16.46 10.66 -18.35
C GLN A 33 17.62 10.15 -19.21
N LEU A 34 18.30 9.10 -18.75
CA LEU A 34 19.34 8.41 -19.52
C LEU A 34 18.70 7.51 -20.58
N GLU A 35 19.20 7.59 -21.81
CA GLU A 35 18.80 6.71 -22.90
C GLU A 35 19.82 5.58 -23.05
N SER A 36 19.33 4.33 -23.08
CA SER A 36 20.17 3.17 -23.38
C SER A 36 20.61 3.21 -24.83
N ILE A 37 21.91 3.07 -25.07
CA ILE A 37 22.44 2.97 -26.42
C ILE A 37 22.26 1.53 -26.92
N MET A 38 21.76 1.35 -28.15
CA MET A 38 21.53 0.03 -28.71
C MET A 38 22.85 -0.68 -29.03
N GLU A 39 22.91 -2.01 -28.88
CA GLU A 39 24.14 -2.77 -29.11
C GLU A 39 24.66 -2.69 -30.55
N GLU A 40 23.76 -2.51 -31.52
CA GLU A 40 24.11 -2.28 -32.92
C GLU A 40 24.83 -0.94 -33.11
N GLU A 41 24.31 0.13 -32.51
CA GLU A 41 24.91 1.47 -32.53
C GLU A 41 26.26 1.49 -31.79
N MET A 42 26.38 0.72 -30.70
CA MET A 42 27.66 0.54 -30.00
C MET A 42 28.72 -0.11 -30.90
N LYS A 43 28.36 -1.16 -31.65
CA LYS A 43 29.29 -1.85 -32.57
C LYS A 43 29.73 -0.94 -33.71
N GLU A 44 28.81 -0.17 -34.29
CA GLU A 44 29.11 0.78 -35.36
C GLU A 44 30.07 1.87 -34.91
N LYS A 45 29.88 2.39 -33.69
CA LYS A 45 30.72 3.45 -33.09
C LYS A 45 31.98 2.93 -32.38
N GLY A 46 32.22 1.61 -32.37
CA GLY A 46 33.37 0.98 -31.68
C GLY A 46 33.33 1.14 -30.15
N LEU A 47 32.13 1.26 -29.57
CA LEU A 47 31.90 1.46 -28.16
C LEU A 47 31.74 0.12 -27.42
N MET A 48 32.23 0.06 -26.19
CA MET A 48 32.01 -1.07 -25.28
C MET A 48 30.85 -0.73 -24.34
N LYS A 49 29.99 -1.71 -24.07
CA LYS A 49 28.94 -1.57 -23.05
C LYS A 49 29.61 -1.37 -21.70
N ALA A 50 29.25 -0.30 -21.01
CA ALA A 50 29.75 -0.09 -19.65
C ALA A 50 29.16 -1.18 -18.75
N VAL A 51 30.03 -1.94 -18.10
CA VAL A 51 29.62 -2.92 -17.09
C VAL A 51 29.16 -2.15 -15.86
N SER A 52 28.13 -2.64 -15.18
CA SER A 52 27.73 -2.14 -13.86
C SER A 52 28.95 -2.12 -12.93
N SER A 53 29.00 -1.17 -12.00
CA SER A 53 30.07 -1.12 -11.00
C SER A 53 30.29 -2.50 -10.36
N ASP A 54 31.56 -2.90 -10.16
CA ASP A 54 31.92 -4.15 -9.49
C ASP A 54 31.28 -4.28 -8.09
N LYS A 55 30.90 -3.15 -7.50
CA LYS A 55 30.28 -3.03 -6.17
C LYS A 55 28.76 -3.27 -6.16
N THR A 56 28.13 -3.51 -7.31
CA THR A 56 26.67 -3.72 -7.41
C THR A 56 26.17 -4.90 -6.55
N PRO A 57 26.83 -6.08 -6.54
CA PRO A 57 26.42 -7.20 -5.69
C PRO A 57 26.48 -6.87 -4.20
N GLU A 58 27.55 -6.18 -3.77
CA GLU A 58 27.73 -5.76 -2.38
C GLU A 58 26.63 -4.79 -1.94
N ILE A 59 26.38 -3.72 -2.73
CA ILE A 59 25.31 -2.75 -2.47
C ILE A 59 23.96 -3.46 -2.36
N THR A 60 23.68 -4.40 -3.26
CA THR A 60 22.42 -5.16 -3.28
C THR A 60 22.26 -6.01 -2.03
N ASN A 61 23.34 -6.64 -1.56
CA ASN A 61 23.34 -7.44 -0.34
C ASN A 61 23.06 -6.57 0.90
N HIS A 62 23.76 -5.44 1.07
CA HIS A 62 23.52 -4.53 2.20
C HIS A 62 22.12 -3.92 2.16
N LEU A 63 21.62 -3.56 0.97
CA LEU A 63 20.26 -3.06 0.79
C LEU A 63 19.22 -4.12 1.21
N SER A 64 19.41 -5.38 0.82
CA SER A 64 18.52 -6.47 1.23
C SER A 64 18.55 -6.69 2.75
N ARG A 65 19.73 -6.65 3.36
CA ARG A 65 19.88 -6.77 4.83
C ARG A 65 19.16 -5.63 5.55
N ALA A 66 19.33 -4.39 5.08
CA ALA A 66 18.65 -3.22 5.63
C ALA A 66 17.12 -3.37 5.53
N LYS A 67 16.60 -3.74 4.35
CA LYS A 67 15.16 -3.97 4.14
C LYS A 67 14.60 -5.06 5.06
N ASN A 68 15.29 -6.20 5.18
CA ASN A 68 14.87 -7.27 6.06
C ASN A 68 14.80 -6.81 7.54
N LEU A 69 15.78 -6.02 8.01
CA LEU A 69 15.74 -5.48 9.37
C LEU A 69 14.60 -4.47 9.57
N ILE A 70 14.35 -3.63 8.57
CA ILE A 70 13.22 -2.68 8.57
C ILE A 70 11.90 -3.46 8.65
N ASP A 71 11.71 -4.49 7.83
CA ASP A 71 10.48 -5.29 7.79
C ASP A 71 10.26 -6.05 9.11
N VAL A 72 11.33 -6.57 9.72
CA VAL A 72 11.27 -7.23 11.03
C VAL A 72 10.93 -6.26 12.16
N LEU A 73 11.44 -5.01 12.12
CA LEU A 73 11.17 -4.01 13.14
C LEU A 73 9.86 -3.24 12.94
N LYS A 74 9.34 -3.19 11.71
CA LYS A 74 8.13 -2.42 11.33
C LYS A 74 6.93 -2.66 12.25
N PRO A 75 6.59 -3.90 12.67
CA PRO A 75 5.46 -4.15 13.57
C PRO A 75 5.63 -3.54 14.97
N TYR A 76 6.88 -3.25 15.39
CA TYR A 76 7.21 -2.73 16.72
C TYR A 76 7.43 -1.22 16.73
N VAL A 77 7.25 -0.53 15.59
CA VAL A 77 7.30 0.92 15.54
C VAL A 77 5.97 1.47 16.07
N LYS A 78 6.03 2.18 17.20
CA LYS A 78 4.91 2.97 17.71
C LYS A 78 4.68 4.19 16.81
N THR A 79 4.04 3.99 15.67
CA THR A 79 3.63 5.11 14.82
C THR A 79 2.45 5.80 15.49
N LYS A 80 2.60 7.06 15.91
CA LYS A 80 1.46 7.93 16.25
C LYS A 80 0.75 8.41 14.98
N SER A 81 0.52 7.51 14.02
CA SER A 81 -0.22 7.84 12.81
C SER A 81 -1.70 7.92 13.14
N SER A 82 -2.32 9.04 12.78
CA SER A 82 -3.79 9.13 12.78
C SER A 82 -4.33 8.13 11.76
N PHE A 83 -5.55 7.61 11.95
CA PHE A 83 -6.24 6.76 10.96
C PHE A 83 -6.19 7.36 9.53
N LEU A 84 -6.30 8.69 9.42
CA LEU A 84 -6.19 9.40 8.14
C LEU A 84 -4.79 9.34 7.53
N ASP A 85 -3.73 9.33 8.34
CA ASP A 85 -2.35 9.22 7.85
C ASP A 85 -2.14 7.84 7.22
N GLU A 86 -2.65 6.78 7.85
CA GLU A 86 -2.60 5.41 7.33
C GLU A 86 -3.45 5.25 6.06
N MET A 87 -4.69 5.76 6.06
CA MET A 87 -5.58 5.71 4.89
C MET A 87 -5.00 6.45 3.67
N LEU A 88 -4.31 7.57 3.90
CA LEU A 88 -3.69 8.37 2.84
C LEU A 88 -2.29 7.89 2.47
N GLY A 89 -1.76 6.84 3.12
CA GLY A 89 -0.41 6.33 2.90
C GLY A 89 0.67 7.38 3.19
N VAL A 90 0.46 8.21 4.21
CA VAL A 90 1.36 9.27 4.61
C VAL A 90 2.39 8.71 5.60
N GLU A 91 3.60 8.51 5.12
CA GLU A 91 4.75 8.20 5.98
C GLU A 91 5.40 9.51 6.45
N GLU A 92 5.52 9.71 7.77
CA GLU A 92 6.25 10.85 8.33
C GLU A 92 7.72 10.77 7.92
N THR A 93 8.09 11.54 6.89
CA THR A 93 9.46 11.61 6.40
C THR A 93 10.02 13.00 6.68
N GLN A 94 10.95 13.07 7.63
CA GLN A 94 11.76 14.27 7.82
C GLN A 94 12.86 14.29 6.76
N GLN A 95 12.74 15.19 5.79
CA GLN A 95 13.80 15.42 4.81
C GLN A 95 15.07 15.89 5.52
N LYS A 96 16.16 15.13 5.36
CA LYS A 96 17.52 15.58 5.69
C LYS A 96 18.19 16.08 4.42
N PRO A 97 19.03 17.12 4.48
CA PRO A 97 19.85 17.49 3.35
C PRO A 97 20.81 16.33 3.02
N TYR A 98 20.89 15.98 1.74
CA TYR A 98 21.82 14.96 1.27
C TYR A 98 23.26 15.40 1.54
N CYS A 99 24.00 14.59 2.29
CA CYS A 99 25.44 14.75 2.47
C CYS A 99 26.14 13.67 1.65
N TYR A 100 27.07 14.08 0.77
CA TYR A 100 27.81 13.11 -0.01
C TYR A 100 28.72 12.28 0.90
N MET A 101 28.66 10.97 0.70
CA MET A 101 29.56 10.00 1.31
C MET A 101 30.13 9.12 0.20
N GLU A 102 31.44 8.84 0.25
CA GLU A 102 32.06 7.91 -0.68
C GLU A 102 31.45 6.52 -0.54
N CYS A 103 31.25 5.82 -1.67
CA CYS A 103 30.56 4.54 -1.68
C CYS A 103 31.25 3.49 -0.80
N GLU A 104 32.60 3.51 -0.73
CA GLU A 104 33.37 2.58 0.11
C GLU A 104 33.13 2.83 1.60
N LYS A 105 33.15 4.10 2.00
CA LYS A 105 32.86 4.49 3.36
C LYS A 105 31.42 4.14 3.74
N LEU A 106 30.46 4.40 2.84
CA LEU A 106 29.07 4.04 3.05
C LEU A 106 28.89 2.53 3.24
N LEU A 107 29.53 1.71 2.41
CA LEU A 107 29.45 0.24 2.51
C LEU A 107 30.07 -0.26 3.82
N SER A 108 31.22 0.29 4.23
CA SER A 108 31.86 -0.03 5.51
C SER A 108 30.98 0.35 6.70
N ASP A 109 30.49 1.59 6.74
CA ASP A 109 29.64 2.09 7.82
C ASP A 109 28.32 1.30 7.89
N ALA A 110 27.73 0.98 6.74
CA ALA A 110 26.52 0.17 6.66
C ALA A 110 26.77 -1.26 7.14
N ASP A 111 27.87 -1.91 6.76
CA ASP A 111 28.15 -3.28 7.21
C ASP A 111 28.33 -3.36 8.73
N ASP A 112 29.08 -2.43 9.32
CA ASP A 112 29.28 -2.35 10.77
C ASP A 112 27.96 -2.19 11.53
N ILE A 113 27.10 -1.28 11.06
CA ILE A 113 25.83 -0.97 11.71
C ILE A 113 24.82 -2.10 11.51
N LEU A 114 24.67 -2.60 10.28
CA LEU A 114 23.74 -3.68 9.96
C LEU A 114 24.13 -4.99 10.64
N SER A 115 25.42 -5.27 10.79
CA SER A 115 25.91 -6.47 11.50
C SER A 115 25.64 -6.37 13.00
N LYS A 116 25.92 -5.23 13.64
CA LYS A 116 25.62 -5.00 15.07
C LYS A 116 24.12 -5.07 15.35
N LEU A 117 23.32 -4.39 14.52
CA LEU A 117 21.86 -4.39 14.67
C LEU A 117 21.26 -5.76 14.39
N GLY A 118 21.72 -6.46 13.35
CA GLY A 118 21.26 -7.82 13.05
C GLY A 118 21.55 -8.80 14.19
N ALA A 119 22.74 -8.72 14.80
CA ALA A 119 23.10 -9.55 15.95
C ALA A 119 22.24 -9.28 17.19
N GLN A 120 21.67 -8.09 17.32
CA GLN A 120 20.77 -7.75 18.41
C GLN A 120 19.30 -8.10 18.11
N ILE A 121 18.83 -7.81 16.89
CA ILE A 121 17.41 -7.91 16.51
C ILE A 121 17.01 -9.35 16.23
N TYR A 122 17.78 -10.11 15.44
CA TYR A 122 17.36 -11.45 15.03
C TYR A 122 17.17 -12.40 16.22
N PRO A 123 18.11 -12.50 17.19
CA PRO A 123 17.92 -13.37 18.36
C PRO A 123 16.78 -12.91 19.26
N ALA A 124 16.56 -11.59 19.38
CA ALA A 124 15.47 -11.05 20.18
C ALA A 124 14.10 -11.39 19.60
N VAL A 125 13.95 -11.31 18.26
CA VAL A 125 12.70 -11.68 17.58
C VAL A 125 12.48 -13.18 17.60
N GLU A 126 13.51 -13.99 17.32
CA GLU A 126 13.41 -15.45 17.42
C GLU A 126 13.05 -15.91 18.85
N GLY A 127 13.63 -15.27 19.87
CA GLY A 127 13.30 -15.50 21.26
C GLY A 127 11.84 -15.14 21.59
N LEU A 128 11.36 -14.01 21.08
CA LEU A 128 9.98 -13.57 21.25
C LEU A 128 8.99 -14.53 20.58
N GLU A 129 9.26 -15.00 19.37
CA GLU A 129 8.40 -15.97 18.66
C GLU A 129 8.31 -17.29 19.43
N LYS A 130 9.43 -17.79 19.95
CA LYS A 130 9.44 -18.99 20.82
C LYS A 130 8.60 -18.81 22.08
N GLN A 131 8.76 -17.66 22.76
CA GLN A 131 7.98 -17.36 23.96
C GLN A 131 6.48 -17.19 23.67
N LYS A 132 6.11 -16.57 22.54
CA LYS A 132 4.71 -16.46 22.10
C LYS A 132 4.10 -17.83 21.82
N ALA A 133 4.81 -18.70 21.10
CA ALA A 133 4.34 -20.06 20.83
C ALA A 133 4.16 -20.88 22.13
N GLU A 134 5.08 -20.73 23.10
CA GLU A 134 4.93 -21.36 24.42
C GLU A 134 3.73 -20.79 25.19
N LEU A 135 3.51 -19.47 25.13
CA LEU A 135 2.36 -18.81 25.76
C LEU A 135 1.04 -19.28 25.14
N GLU A 136 0.94 -19.38 23.82
CA GLU A 136 -0.25 -19.88 23.11
C GLU A 136 -0.55 -21.33 23.50
N THR A 137 0.47 -22.19 23.54
CA THR A 137 0.33 -23.58 23.98
C THR A 137 -0.14 -23.65 25.43
N THR A 138 0.50 -22.89 26.33
CA THR A 138 0.14 -22.82 27.75
C THR A 138 -1.27 -22.27 27.97
N SER A 139 -1.67 -21.27 27.17
CA SER A 139 -3.03 -20.69 27.22
C SER A 139 -4.08 -21.68 26.73
N SER A 140 -3.80 -22.42 25.66
CA SER A 140 -4.69 -23.47 25.16
C SER A 140 -4.88 -24.59 26.19
N GLU A 141 -3.79 -25.02 26.84
CA GLU A 141 -3.86 -25.99 27.95
C GLU A 141 -4.67 -25.44 29.13
N LYS A 142 -4.44 -24.19 29.52
CA LYS A 142 -5.24 -23.50 30.56
C LYS A 142 -6.73 -23.48 30.22
N ASP A 143 -7.09 -23.13 28.99
CA ASP A 143 -8.49 -23.06 28.53
C ASP A 143 -9.15 -24.44 28.51
N SER A 144 -8.40 -25.49 28.15
CA SER A 144 -8.89 -26.87 28.21
C SER A 144 -9.22 -27.32 29.65
N ILE A 145 -8.46 -26.84 30.64
CA ILE A 145 -8.65 -27.17 32.06
C ILE A 145 -9.72 -26.27 32.70
N LEU A 146 -10.09 -25.14 32.09
CA LEU A 146 -11.00 -24.15 32.67
C LEU A 146 -12.33 -24.77 33.11
N LEU A 147 -12.88 -25.68 32.31
CA LEU A 147 -14.15 -26.37 32.60
C LEU A 147 -14.01 -27.47 33.66
N LEU A 148 -12.77 -27.92 33.93
CA LEU A 148 -12.43 -28.92 34.94
C LEU A 148 -12.00 -28.30 36.28
N LYS A 149 -11.80 -26.99 36.34
CA LYS A 149 -11.16 -26.32 37.50
C LYS A 149 -11.92 -26.51 38.82
N ASP A 150 -13.24 -26.60 38.75
CA ASP A 150 -14.13 -26.70 39.91
C ASP A 150 -14.21 -28.16 40.41
N LEU A 151 -13.70 -29.12 39.63
CA LEU A 151 -13.63 -30.52 39.99
C LEU A 151 -12.39 -30.78 40.85
N ASN A 152 -12.60 -31.35 42.04
CA ASN A 152 -11.50 -31.77 42.92
C ASN A 152 -10.98 -33.17 42.55
N ILE A 153 -10.70 -33.39 41.26
CA ILE A 153 -10.26 -34.69 40.72
C ILE A 153 -8.79 -34.59 40.30
N TYR A 154 -8.02 -35.64 40.64
CA TYR A 154 -6.62 -35.77 40.24
C TYR A 154 -6.50 -36.18 38.77
N ALA A 155 -5.64 -35.49 38.02
CA ALA A 155 -5.40 -35.80 36.60
C ALA A 155 -4.85 -37.23 36.39
N ARG A 156 -4.18 -37.80 37.41
CA ARG A 156 -3.68 -39.19 37.40
C ARG A 156 -4.77 -40.25 37.14
N HIS A 157 -6.04 -39.95 37.45
CA HIS A 157 -7.13 -40.90 37.28
C HIS A 157 -7.54 -41.08 35.81
N PHE A 158 -7.15 -40.15 34.93
CA PHE A 158 -7.48 -40.16 33.50
C PHE A 158 -6.26 -40.50 32.66
N LYS A 159 -5.63 -41.62 32.99
CA LYS A 159 -4.49 -42.20 32.26
C LYS A 159 -4.80 -43.64 31.85
N GLU A 160 -4.14 -44.07 30.81
CA GLU A 160 -4.04 -45.49 30.47
C GLU A 160 -3.24 -46.24 31.54
N THR A 161 -3.86 -47.27 32.09
CA THR A 161 -3.25 -48.26 32.99
C THR A 161 -3.04 -49.57 32.23
N ASP A 162 -2.49 -50.60 32.89
CA ASP A 162 -2.26 -51.90 32.25
C ASP A 162 -3.54 -52.54 31.70
N TYR A 163 -4.71 -52.23 32.30
CA TYR A 163 -5.99 -52.86 31.96
C TYR A 163 -7.09 -51.86 31.55
N LEU A 164 -7.07 -50.63 32.04
CA LEU A 164 -8.12 -49.62 31.81
C LEU A 164 -7.59 -48.42 31.03
N TYR A 165 -8.40 -47.96 30.08
CA TYR A 165 -8.25 -46.67 29.41
C TYR A 165 -9.29 -45.70 29.97
N SER A 166 -8.82 -44.57 30.49
CA SER A 166 -9.66 -43.53 31.09
C SER A 166 -9.37 -42.18 30.43
N THR A 167 -10.41 -41.43 30.08
CA THR A 167 -10.29 -40.10 29.47
C THR A 167 -11.33 -39.15 30.07
N ILE A 168 -10.95 -37.88 30.25
CA ILE A 168 -11.86 -36.80 30.66
C ILE A 168 -11.84 -35.70 29.59
N GLY A 169 -12.99 -35.10 29.34
CA GLY A 169 -13.13 -34.14 28.27
C GLY A 169 -14.49 -33.48 28.25
N VAL A 170 -14.70 -32.65 27.25
CA VAL A 170 -15.88 -31.82 27.11
C VAL A 170 -16.70 -32.33 25.93
N ILE A 171 -18.02 -32.45 26.12
CA ILE A 171 -18.97 -32.86 25.09
C ILE A 171 -20.15 -31.87 25.06
N PRO A 172 -20.68 -31.51 23.87
CA PRO A 172 -21.93 -30.77 23.80
C PRO A 172 -23.05 -31.53 24.52
N THR A 173 -23.85 -30.82 25.33
CA THR A 173 -24.85 -31.46 26.19
C THR A 173 -25.89 -32.25 25.40
N ASP A 174 -26.25 -31.79 24.20
CA ASP A 174 -27.19 -32.45 23.29
C ASP A 174 -26.66 -33.80 22.77
N ASN A 175 -25.34 -33.94 22.62
CA ASN A 175 -24.70 -35.12 22.05
C ASN A 175 -24.49 -36.25 23.07
N ILE A 176 -24.70 -36.01 24.37
CA ILE A 176 -24.49 -37.01 25.42
C ILE A 176 -25.39 -38.22 25.22
N LEU A 177 -26.66 -38.00 24.88
CA LEU A 177 -27.65 -39.08 24.72
C LEU A 177 -27.32 -39.93 23.48
N GLU A 178 -26.88 -39.31 22.39
CA GLU A 178 -26.47 -40.01 21.18
C GLU A 178 -25.17 -40.79 21.39
N ALA A 179 -24.18 -40.18 22.06
CA ALA A 179 -22.95 -40.85 22.43
C ALA A 179 -23.23 -42.11 23.24
N ARG A 180 -24.12 -42.04 24.25
CA ARG A 180 -24.50 -43.18 25.09
C ARG A 180 -25.09 -44.34 24.28
N LYS A 181 -26.00 -44.06 23.35
CA LYS A 181 -26.59 -45.10 22.47
C LYS A 181 -25.53 -45.81 21.63
N ARG A 182 -24.64 -45.03 20.99
CA ARG A 182 -23.56 -45.58 20.15
C ARG A 182 -22.54 -46.38 20.96
N LEU A 183 -22.29 -45.98 22.21
CA LEU A 183 -21.42 -46.73 23.13
C LEU A 183 -22.07 -48.05 23.57
N ASP A 184 -23.37 -48.06 23.85
CA ASP A 184 -24.09 -49.30 24.19
C ASP A 184 -24.06 -50.32 23.04
N GLU A 185 -24.19 -49.86 21.79
CA GLU A 185 -24.14 -50.71 20.59
C GLU A 185 -22.75 -51.28 20.32
N LYS A 186 -21.69 -50.46 20.42
CA LYS A 186 -20.32 -50.88 20.05
C LYS A 186 -19.52 -51.51 21.18
N LEU A 187 -19.74 -51.08 22.43
CA LEU A 187 -18.93 -51.51 23.57
C LEU A 187 -19.62 -52.57 24.44
N GLU A 188 -20.85 -52.98 24.11
CA GLU A 188 -21.62 -54.01 24.84
C GLU A 188 -21.75 -53.69 26.34
N LYS A 189 -21.88 -52.41 26.69
CA LYS A 189 -21.90 -51.88 28.08
C LYS A 189 -20.62 -52.08 28.88
N ILE A 190 -19.49 -52.40 28.24
CA ILE A 190 -18.17 -52.47 28.87
C ILE A 190 -17.52 -51.08 28.90
N TYR A 191 -18.23 -50.10 29.46
CA TYR A 191 -17.76 -48.74 29.67
C TYR A 191 -18.44 -48.08 30.87
N LEU A 192 -17.75 -47.16 31.53
CA LEU A 192 -18.31 -46.25 32.54
C LEU A 192 -18.34 -44.84 31.96
N LEU A 193 -19.51 -44.22 31.97
CA LEU A 193 -19.75 -42.82 31.62
C LEU A 193 -20.14 -42.08 32.91
N THR A 194 -19.32 -41.12 33.32
CA THR A 194 -19.65 -40.24 34.46
C THR A 194 -19.74 -38.80 33.97
N ILE A 195 -20.87 -38.16 34.28
CA ILE A 195 -21.04 -36.72 34.05
C ILE A 195 -20.50 -36.02 35.29
N GLU A 196 -19.33 -35.40 35.17
CA GLU A 196 -18.63 -34.74 36.29
C GLU A 196 -19.21 -33.34 36.55
N SER A 197 -19.66 -32.65 35.49
CA SER A 197 -20.34 -31.35 35.57
C SER A 197 -21.27 -31.17 34.38
N SER A 198 -22.50 -30.70 34.64
CA SER A 198 -23.51 -30.44 33.63
C SER A 198 -23.68 -28.95 33.41
N GLY A 199 -23.36 -28.47 32.21
CA GLY A 199 -23.55 -27.09 31.77
C GLY A 199 -24.66 -26.96 30.73
N LYS A 200 -25.11 -25.73 30.48
CA LYS A 200 -26.21 -25.45 29.52
C LYS A 200 -25.89 -25.92 28.10
N ASP A 201 -24.68 -25.63 27.60
CA ASP A 201 -24.28 -25.98 26.21
C ASP A 201 -23.20 -27.07 26.16
N LYS A 202 -22.33 -27.12 27.17
CA LYS A 202 -21.20 -28.07 27.26
C LYS A 202 -21.22 -28.74 28.63
N SER A 203 -20.99 -30.05 28.64
CA SER A 203 -20.85 -30.84 29.85
C SER A 203 -19.47 -31.50 29.90
N VAL A 204 -18.95 -31.64 31.12
CA VAL A 204 -17.71 -32.36 31.38
C VAL A 204 -18.04 -33.81 31.66
N VAL A 205 -17.41 -34.71 30.93
CA VAL A 205 -17.67 -36.13 30.99
C VAL A 205 -16.37 -36.93 31.04
N SER A 206 -16.33 -37.91 31.93
CA SER A 206 -15.29 -38.92 32.02
C SER A 206 -15.77 -40.26 31.46
N PHE A 207 -14.90 -40.92 30.70
CA PHE A 207 -15.13 -42.24 30.11
C PHE A 207 -14.05 -43.22 30.57
N HIS A 208 -14.46 -44.42 30.96
CA HIS A 208 -13.54 -45.51 31.33
C HIS A 208 -13.92 -46.79 30.57
N CYS A 209 -12.98 -47.44 29.91
CA CYS A 209 -13.19 -48.73 29.25
C CYS A 209 -11.98 -49.67 29.42
N ILE A 210 -12.15 -50.96 29.11
CA ILE A 210 -11.02 -51.89 29.01
C ILE A 210 -10.12 -51.46 27.86
N LYS A 211 -8.80 -51.56 28.05
CA LYS A 211 -7.78 -51.13 27.08
C LYS A 211 -7.99 -51.70 25.67
N GLU A 212 -8.46 -52.94 25.55
CA GLU A 212 -8.74 -53.61 24.28
C GLU A 212 -9.78 -52.87 23.42
N LYS A 213 -10.78 -52.22 24.04
CA LYS A 213 -11.84 -51.48 23.33
C LYS A 213 -11.55 -49.97 23.17
N ARG A 214 -10.31 -49.53 23.39
CA ARG A 214 -9.90 -48.11 23.30
C ARG A 214 -10.18 -47.50 21.93
N LEU A 215 -9.87 -48.23 20.85
CA LEU A 215 -10.03 -47.72 19.48
C LEU A 215 -11.50 -47.48 19.15
N ASP A 216 -12.38 -48.39 19.56
CA ASP A 216 -13.82 -48.26 19.38
C ASP A 216 -14.39 -47.10 20.19
N LEU A 217 -13.95 -46.93 21.44
CA LEU A 217 -14.33 -45.79 22.27
C LEU A 217 -13.95 -44.46 21.60
N ASN A 218 -12.69 -44.30 21.20
CA ASN A 218 -12.22 -43.06 20.57
C ASN A 218 -12.96 -42.75 19.25
N HIS A 219 -13.31 -43.77 18.46
CA HIS A 219 -14.13 -43.59 17.26
C HIS A 219 -15.53 -43.07 17.59
N VAL A 220 -16.18 -43.58 18.63
CA VAL A 220 -17.51 -43.11 19.03
C VAL A 220 -17.46 -41.69 19.58
N LEU A 221 -16.45 -41.40 20.41
CA LEU A 221 -16.22 -40.07 20.99
C LEU A 221 -15.95 -39.01 19.93
N ALA A 222 -15.13 -39.32 18.91
CA ALA A 222 -14.89 -38.42 17.79
C ALA A 222 -16.18 -38.06 17.04
N GLY A 223 -17.07 -39.04 16.83
CA GLY A 223 -18.37 -38.83 16.19
C GLY A 223 -19.41 -38.10 17.05
N ALA A 224 -19.12 -37.85 18.33
CA ALA A 224 -19.98 -37.11 19.25
C ALA A 224 -19.43 -35.70 19.59
N SER A 225 -18.39 -35.25 18.89
CA SER A 225 -17.69 -33.99 19.14
C SER A 225 -17.09 -33.89 20.55
N TYR A 226 -16.58 -35.00 21.06
CA TYR A 226 -15.87 -35.04 22.34
C TYR A 226 -14.46 -34.46 22.18
N ASP A 227 -14.12 -33.50 23.03
CA ASP A 227 -12.80 -32.88 23.09
C ASP A 227 -12.04 -33.35 24.35
N PRO A 228 -11.04 -34.25 24.21
CA PRO A 228 -10.31 -34.80 25.34
C PRO A 228 -9.31 -33.80 25.93
N VAL A 229 -9.34 -33.62 27.26
CA VAL A 229 -8.33 -32.83 27.98
C VAL A 229 -7.14 -33.72 28.30
N LYS A 230 -6.05 -33.58 27.55
CA LYS A 230 -4.86 -34.45 27.60
C LYS A 230 -3.82 -34.02 28.64
N VAL A 231 -4.25 -33.41 29.74
CA VAL A 231 -3.33 -32.89 30.77
C VAL A 231 -3.01 -34.01 31.75
N GLN A 232 -1.73 -34.33 31.88
CA GLN A 232 -1.23 -35.40 32.76
C GLN A 232 -0.52 -34.81 33.98
N GLY A 233 -0.76 -35.37 35.16
CA GLY A 233 -0.06 -34.95 36.36
C GLY A 233 -0.57 -35.61 37.63
N GLU A 234 0.20 -35.47 38.71
CA GLU A 234 -0.16 -35.95 40.05
C GLU A 234 -1.03 -34.97 40.84
N LYS A 235 -1.23 -33.75 40.30
CA LYS A 235 -2.00 -32.67 40.91
C LYS A 235 -3.48 -32.74 40.50
N THR A 236 -4.33 -32.06 41.27
CA THR A 236 -5.75 -31.84 40.95
C THR A 236 -5.88 -30.86 39.78
N TYR A 237 -6.93 -30.96 38.95
CA TYR A 237 -7.22 -29.98 37.89
C TYR A 237 -7.28 -28.54 38.40
N ARG A 238 -7.77 -28.30 39.62
CA ARG A 238 -7.71 -26.99 40.29
C ARG A 238 -6.29 -26.46 40.50
N GLN A 239 -5.35 -27.33 40.91
CA GLN A 239 -3.95 -26.96 41.14
C GLN A 239 -3.21 -26.79 39.80
N LEU A 240 -3.46 -27.68 38.84
CA LEU A 240 -2.92 -27.54 37.49
C LEU A 240 -3.38 -26.24 36.84
N TYR A 241 -4.67 -25.90 36.95
CA TYR A 241 -5.19 -24.64 36.46
C TYR A 241 -4.47 -23.42 37.08
N ALA A 242 -4.19 -23.46 38.39
CA ALA A 242 -3.45 -22.41 39.06
C ALA A 242 -1.98 -22.34 38.57
N ASP A 243 -1.30 -23.47 38.41
CA ASP A 243 0.06 -23.55 37.88
C ASP A 243 0.14 -22.99 36.45
N TYR A 244 -0.75 -23.44 35.57
CA TYR A 244 -0.84 -22.97 34.18
C TYR A 244 -1.22 -21.48 34.09
N THR A 245 -2.04 -20.99 35.01
CA THR A 245 -2.37 -19.57 35.10
C THR A 245 -1.13 -18.77 35.50
N SER A 246 -0.41 -19.19 36.54
CA SER A 246 0.84 -18.53 36.97
C SER A 246 1.89 -18.54 35.86
N LYS A 247 2.06 -19.68 35.19
CA LYS A 247 3.01 -19.83 34.07
C LYS A 247 2.62 -18.93 32.89
N ALA A 248 1.34 -18.88 32.52
CA ALA A 248 0.85 -18.01 31.45
C ALA A 248 1.03 -16.52 31.81
N ASP A 249 0.80 -16.13 33.07
CA ASP A 249 0.99 -14.76 33.52
C ASP A 249 2.47 -14.36 33.54
N GLU A 250 3.37 -15.25 33.97
CA GLU A 250 4.82 -15.04 33.91
C GLU A 250 5.32 -14.92 32.47
N LEU A 251 4.93 -15.85 31.60
CA LEU A 251 5.26 -15.81 30.17
C LEU A 251 4.69 -14.54 29.49
N GLY A 252 3.48 -14.15 29.86
CA GLY A 252 2.85 -12.92 29.39
C GLY A 252 3.65 -11.67 29.76
N LYS A 253 4.20 -11.60 30.99
CA LYS A 253 5.09 -10.52 31.40
C LYS A 253 6.40 -10.53 30.61
N THR A 254 7.05 -11.68 30.46
CA THR A 254 8.32 -11.77 29.70
C THR A 254 8.13 -11.41 28.23
N VAL A 255 7.01 -11.81 27.62
CA VAL A 255 6.64 -11.43 26.24
C VAL A 255 6.44 -9.92 26.16
N GLY A 256 5.74 -9.32 27.13
CA GLY A 256 5.54 -7.87 27.20
C GLY A 256 6.86 -7.08 27.32
N GLU A 257 7.79 -7.56 28.15
CA GLU A 257 9.13 -6.97 28.32
C GLU A 257 9.95 -7.09 27.02
N ALA A 258 9.94 -8.25 26.37
CA ALA A 258 10.62 -8.48 25.11
C ALA A 258 10.07 -7.58 23.98
N ILE A 259 8.73 -7.42 23.90
CA ILE A 259 8.10 -6.47 22.97
C ILE A 259 8.54 -5.04 23.28
N SER A 260 8.50 -4.61 24.55
CA SER A 260 8.93 -3.26 24.94
C SER A 260 10.40 -2.99 24.60
N ASN A 261 11.27 -3.99 24.71
CA ASN A 261 12.67 -3.87 24.32
C ASN A 261 12.82 -3.70 22.80
N LEU A 262 12.09 -4.47 22.00
CA LEU A 262 12.07 -4.31 20.53
C LEU A 262 11.48 -2.96 20.10
N GLU A 263 10.44 -2.48 20.76
CA GLU A 263 9.86 -1.14 20.53
C GLU A 263 10.87 -0.03 20.82
N ALA A 264 11.68 -0.18 21.89
CA ALA A 264 12.73 0.78 22.22
C ALA A 264 13.84 0.79 21.15
N ILE A 265 14.28 -0.39 20.69
CA ILE A 265 15.25 -0.53 19.59
C ILE A 265 14.68 0.09 18.31
N ALA A 266 13.42 -0.19 17.98
CA ALA A 266 12.76 0.38 16.81
C ALA A 266 12.71 1.91 16.88
N CYS A 267 12.33 2.48 18.02
CA CYS A 267 12.28 3.94 18.23
C CYS A 267 13.65 4.61 18.03
N GLU A 268 14.73 3.99 18.53
CA GLU A 268 16.08 4.56 18.44
C GLU A 268 16.73 4.34 17.05
N ARG A 269 16.53 3.18 16.44
CA ARG A 269 17.33 2.70 15.29
C ARG A 269 16.60 2.70 13.95
N MET A 270 15.27 2.73 13.93
CA MET A 270 14.50 2.70 12.67
C MET A 270 14.87 3.87 11.75
N ARG A 271 15.05 5.07 12.30
CA ARG A 271 15.44 6.24 11.51
C ARG A 271 16.79 6.07 10.83
N ALA A 272 17.78 5.53 11.54
CA ALA A 272 19.10 5.27 10.97
C ALA A 272 19.02 4.21 9.87
N LEU A 273 18.25 3.13 10.08
CA LEU A 273 18.04 2.09 9.07
C LEU A 273 17.40 2.64 7.79
N LEU A 274 16.37 3.49 7.90
CA LEU A 274 15.73 4.15 6.75
C LEU A 274 16.71 5.07 6.01
N GLU A 275 17.55 5.82 6.73
CA GLU A 275 18.59 6.66 6.13
C GLU A 275 19.61 5.82 5.33
N PHE A 276 20.05 4.68 5.87
CA PHE A 276 20.93 3.77 5.14
C PHE A 276 20.25 3.12 3.94
N GLU A 277 18.97 2.73 4.05
CA GLU A 277 18.20 2.17 2.94
C GLU A 277 18.09 3.18 1.79
N GLU A 278 17.82 4.46 2.09
CA GLU A 278 17.77 5.53 1.11
C GLU A 278 19.14 5.79 0.46
N LEU A 279 20.23 5.83 1.24
CA LEU A 279 21.57 6.01 0.69
C LEU A 279 22.00 4.83 -0.19
N LEU A 280 21.77 3.59 0.25
CA LEU A 280 22.11 2.38 -0.51
C LEU A 280 21.26 2.25 -1.78
N SER A 281 19.97 2.60 -1.72
CA SER A 281 19.10 2.59 -2.90
C SER A 281 19.51 3.66 -3.92
N ASN A 282 19.94 4.84 -3.47
CA ASN A 282 20.51 5.88 -4.31
C ASN A 282 21.82 5.43 -4.98
N GLU A 283 22.73 4.77 -4.26
CA GLU A 283 23.96 4.23 -4.86
C GLU A 283 23.67 3.09 -5.85
N LEU A 284 22.70 2.23 -5.54
CA LEU A 284 22.23 1.20 -6.47
C LEU A 284 21.67 1.81 -7.76
N ALA A 285 20.88 2.89 -7.66
CA ALA A 285 20.35 3.61 -8.81
C ALA A 285 21.48 4.18 -9.70
N ARG A 286 22.54 4.74 -9.10
CA ARG A 286 23.73 5.20 -9.84
C ARG A 286 24.51 4.05 -10.47
N ALA A 287 24.69 2.95 -9.75
CA ALA A 287 25.38 1.77 -10.27
C ALA A 287 24.64 1.18 -11.49
N LYS A 288 23.30 1.19 -11.46
CA LYS A 288 22.45 0.82 -12.60
C LYS A 288 22.52 1.82 -13.74
N ALA A 289 22.60 3.12 -13.44
CA ALA A 289 22.74 4.19 -14.43
C ALA A 289 23.95 3.96 -15.35
N TYR A 290 25.04 3.39 -14.84
CA TYR A 290 26.21 3.05 -15.65
C TYR A 290 25.91 2.07 -16.78
N THR A 291 24.91 1.21 -16.65
CA THR A 291 24.57 0.23 -17.71
C THR A 291 23.93 0.88 -18.95
N HIS A 292 23.43 2.11 -18.81
CA HIS A 292 22.91 2.91 -19.91
C HIS A 292 24.00 3.68 -20.65
N LEU A 293 25.22 3.74 -20.11
CA LEU A 293 26.36 4.42 -20.71
C LEU A 293 27.11 3.50 -21.68
N ALA A 294 27.84 4.12 -22.60
CA ALA A 294 28.82 3.43 -23.42
C ALA A 294 30.21 4.02 -23.18
N SER A 295 31.25 3.20 -23.26
CA SER A 295 32.61 3.67 -22.99
C SER A 295 33.60 3.17 -24.04
N THR A 296 34.62 3.97 -24.29
CA THR A 296 35.87 3.57 -24.94
C THR A 296 36.95 3.39 -23.88
N LYS A 297 38.20 3.14 -24.31
CA LYS A 297 39.35 3.04 -23.39
C LYS A 297 39.51 4.28 -22.51
N ASN A 298 39.26 5.48 -23.04
CA ASN A 298 39.57 6.74 -22.36
C ASN A 298 38.36 7.66 -22.18
N THR A 299 37.28 7.46 -22.95
CA THR A 299 36.11 8.33 -22.94
C THR A 299 34.81 7.57 -22.66
N THR A 300 33.86 8.23 -22.01
CA THR A 300 32.51 7.75 -21.81
C THR A 300 31.55 8.60 -22.63
N TYR A 301 30.62 7.93 -23.29
CA TYR A 301 29.55 8.48 -24.09
C TYR A 301 28.21 8.26 -23.38
N LEU A 302 27.43 9.33 -23.27
CA LEU A 302 26.12 9.33 -22.62
C LEU A 302 25.12 10.11 -23.47
N ARG A 303 23.88 9.62 -23.50
CA ARG A 303 22.75 10.26 -24.16
C ARG A 303 21.67 10.54 -23.12
N ILE A 304 21.25 11.80 -23.00
CA ILE A 304 20.24 12.22 -22.02
C ILE A 304 19.13 13.02 -22.67
N TRP A 305 17.92 12.82 -22.19
CA TRP A 305 16.76 13.66 -22.48
C TRP A 305 16.52 14.65 -21.35
N VAL A 306 16.32 15.91 -21.72
CA VAL A 306 16.10 17.02 -20.79
C VAL A 306 14.96 17.90 -21.29
N PRO A 307 14.05 18.38 -20.42
CA PRO A 307 13.08 19.39 -20.81
C PRO A 307 13.78 20.65 -21.33
N GLN A 308 13.35 21.19 -22.46
CA GLN A 308 13.99 22.35 -23.11
C GLN A 308 14.14 23.55 -22.17
N LYS A 309 13.17 23.76 -21.26
CA LYS A 309 13.19 24.78 -20.20
C LYS A 309 14.34 24.64 -19.20
N ARG A 310 14.91 23.44 -19.06
CA ARG A 310 16.00 23.10 -18.12
C ARG A 310 17.34 22.87 -18.80
N LYS A 311 17.39 22.92 -20.13
CA LYS A 311 18.60 22.73 -20.96
C LYS A 311 19.82 23.48 -20.42
N GLN A 312 19.71 24.80 -20.21
CA GLN A 312 20.84 25.63 -19.74
C GLN A 312 21.37 25.22 -18.36
N LYS A 313 20.48 24.80 -17.45
CA LYS A 313 20.87 24.32 -16.12
C LYS A 313 21.64 23.00 -16.19
N ILE A 314 21.21 22.08 -17.06
CA ILE A 314 21.92 20.81 -17.22
C ILE A 314 23.28 21.01 -17.92
N LEU A 315 23.36 21.92 -18.89
CA LEU A 315 24.63 22.25 -19.54
C LEU A 315 25.66 22.77 -18.55
N SER A 316 25.30 23.67 -17.64
CA SER A 316 26.22 24.17 -16.61
C SER A 316 26.63 23.09 -15.58
N ILE A 317 25.72 22.16 -15.27
CA ILE A 317 26.03 20.99 -14.43
C ILE A 317 27.04 20.07 -15.14
N LEU A 318 26.87 19.81 -16.43
CA LEU A 318 27.80 19.00 -17.22
C LEU A 318 29.17 19.68 -17.35
N GLU A 319 29.21 20.99 -17.61
CA GLU A 319 30.44 21.78 -17.67
C GLU A 319 31.23 21.71 -16.37
N SER A 320 30.57 21.96 -15.24
CA SER A 320 31.21 21.93 -13.91
C SER A 320 31.67 20.53 -13.51
N ALA A 321 30.87 19.50 -13.81
CA ALA A 321 31.22 18.11 -13.48
C ALA A 321 32.34 17.53 -14.36
N SER A 322 32.50 18.05 -15.59
CA SER A 322 33.53 17.61 -16.56
C SER A 322 34.80 18.48 -16.55
N ASN A 323 34.89 19.49 -15.68
CA ASN A 323 35.95 20.51 -15.70
C ASN A 323 36.10 21.19 -17.08
N GLY A 324 35.01 21.30 -17.84
CA GLY A 324 34.98 21.87 -19.20
C GLY A 324 35.53 20.96 -20.32
N LEU A 325 35.99 19.74 -20.01
CA LEU A 325 36.50 18.79 -20.99
C LEU A 325 35.37 17.87 -21.47
N MET A 326 34.51 18.38 -22.35
CA MET A 326 33.43 17.60 -22.95
C MET A 326 33.15 18.00 -24.40
N VAL A 327 32.63 17.05 -25.17
CA VAL A 327 32.08 17.28 -26.50
C VAL A 327 30.58 17.07 -26.43
N LEU A 328 29.81 18.08 -26.84
CA LEU A 328 28.35 18.06 -26.81
C LEU A 328 27.78 18.08 -28.23
N SER A 329 26.77 17.25 -28.46
CA SER A 329 25.84 17.38 -29.58
C SER A 329 24.44 17.55 -29.00
N VAL A 330 23.68 18.51 -29.53
CA VAL A 330 22.34 18.82 -29.04
C VAL A 330 21.37 18.76 -30.21
N SER A 331 20.35 17.92 -30.08
CA SER A 331 19.26 17.81 -31.03
C SER A 331 17.94 18.09 -30.34
N ASP A 332 17.16 18.97 -30.94
CA ASP A 332 15.77 19.24 -30.57
C ASP A 332 14.92 18.46 -31.58
N ASP A 333 14.02 17.58 -31.09
CA ASP A 333 13.08 16.73 -31.84
C ASP A 333 13.51 15.28 -32.18
N SER A 334 12.84 14.33 -31.52
CA SER A 334 12.73 12.93 -31.93
C SER A 334 11.30 12.43 -31.65
N GLU A 335 10.77 11.57 -32.52
CA GLU A 335 9.49 10.88 -32.26
C GLU A 335 9.55 9.97 -31.02
N ASP A 336 10.75 9.53 -30.65
CA ASP A 336 11.02 8.64 -29.52
C ASP A 336 11.31 9.39 -28.21
N ALA A 337 11.11 10.72 -28.18
CA ALA A 337 11.35 11.51 -26.99
C ALA A 337 10.40 11.10 -25.83
N PRO A 338 10.88 11.12 -24.57
CA PRO A 338 10.04 10.80 -23.43
C PRO A 338 8.97 11.87 -23.17
N THR A 339 7.77 11.44 -22.81
CA THR A 339 6.67 12.36 -22.50
C THR A 339 6.81 12.94 -21.10
N LEU A 340 6.85 14.27 -20.97
CA LEU A 340 6.69 14.96 -19.69
C LEU A 340 5.45 15.87 -19.72
N LEU A 341 4.52 15.69 -18.80
CA LEU A 341 3.36 16.57 -18.67
C LEU A 341 3.78 17.90 -17.99
N ASP A 342 3.37 19.03 -18.56
CA ASP A 342 3.70 20.37 -18.08
C ASP A 342 2.47 21.27 -18.07
N ASN A 343 1.53 20.93 -17.18
CA ASN A 343 0.31 21.69 -16.99
C ASN A 343 0.49 22.84 -15.98
N PRO A 344 -0.25 23.95 -16.13
CA PRO A 344 -0.19 25.07 -15.20
C PRO A 344 -0.71 24.66 -13.81
N ALA A 345 -0.34 25.43 -12.78
CA ALA A 345 -0.65 25.14 -11.38
C ALA A 345 -2.09 24.69 -11.04
N PRO A 346 -3.18 25.26 -11.62
CA PRO A 346 -4.54 24.80 -11.35
C PRO A 346 -4.90 23.45 -12.00
N LEU A 347 -4.29 23.13 -13.16
CA LEU A 347 -4.55 21.90 -13.90
C LEU A 347 -3.61 20.75 -13.52
N LYS A 348 -2.42 21.08 -13.00
CA LYS A 348 -1.37 20.12 -12.61
C LYS A 348 -1.87 18.98 -11.71
N PRO A 349 -2.76 19.19 -10.73
CA PRO A 349 -3.30 18.09 -9.92
C PRO A 349 -4.05 17.04 -10.75
N PHE A 350 -4.75 17.47 -11.80
CA PHE A 350 -5.57 16.61 -12.65
C PHE A 350 -4.75 15.70 -13.58
N GLU A 351 -3.44 15.92 -13.72
CA GLU A 351 -2.54 15.00 -14.44
C GLU A 351 -2.59 13.58 -13.87
N MET A 352 -2.94 13.43 -12.58
CA MET A 352 -3.13 12.13 -11.96
C MET A 352 -4.16 11.28 -12.72
N PHE A 353 -5.27 11.88 -13.17
CA PHE A 353 -6.28 11.14 -13.93
C PHE A 353 -5.75 10.68 -15.28
N THR A 354 -5.03 11.54 -15.98
CA THR A 354 -4.40 11.19 -17.27
C THR A 354 -3.43 10.02 -17.10
N ARG A 355 -2.59 10.05 -16.05
CA ARG A 355 -1.65 8.96 -15.75
C ARG A 355 -2.32 7.63 -15.38
N LEU A 356 -3.54 7.64 -14.85
CA LEU A 356 -4.28 6.42 -14.49
C LEU A 356 -4.77 5.65 -15.72
N PHE A 357 -5.13 6.34 -16.81
CA PHE A 357 -5.62 5.68 -18.03
C PHE A 357 -4.46 5.27 -18.93
N SER A 358 -3.61 6.22 -19.32
CA SER A 358 -2.35 5.99 -20.02
C SER A 358 -1.63 7.32 -20.24
N GLN A 359 -0.31 7.28 -20.29
CA GLN A 359 0.48 8.45 -20.63
C GLN A 359 0.37 8.73 -22.14
N PRO A 360 0.06 9.97 -22.56
CA PRO A 360 0.00 10.29 -23.99
C PRO A 360 1.38 10.14 -24.64
N LYS A 361 1.38 9.87 -25.95
CA LYS A 361 2.63 9.91 -26.73
C LYS A 361 3.16 11.35 -26.77
N TYR A 362 4.46 11.51 -26.99
CA TYR A 362 5.14 12.81 -27.01
C TYR A 362 4.48 13.83 -27.96
N ASN A 363 4.07 13.37 -29.14
CA ASN A 363 3.43 14.21 -30.16
C ASN A 363 1.91 14.33 -30.05
N GLN A 364 1.29 13.67 -29.06
CA GLN A 364 -0.17 13.69 -28.88
C GLN A 364 -0.62 14.83 -27.97
N LEU A 365 -1.90 15.18 -28.14
CA LEU A 365 -2.58 16.14 -27.29
C LEU A 365 -2.76 15.58 -25.86
N ASP A 366 -2.37 16.37 -24.85
CA ASP A 366 -2.62 16.07 -23.44
C ASP A 366 -4.09 16.34 -23.08
N PRO A 367 -4.89 15.31 -22.75
CA PRO A 367 -6.31 15.47 -22.45
C PRO A 367 -6.56 16.19 -21.11
N THR A 368 -5.56 16.36 -20.25
CA THR A 368 -5.71 16.88 -18.87
C THR A 368 -6.46 18.21 -18.81
N ALA A 369 -6.14 19.16 -19.69
CA ALA A 369 -6.78 20.47 -19.69
C ALA A 369 -8.26 20.42 -20.09
N MET A 370 -8.68 19.37 -20.80
CA MET A 370 -10.05 19.16 -21.26
C MET A 370 -10.84 18.31 -20.26
N THR A 371 -10.21 17.29 -19.68
CA THR A 371 -10.83 16.37 -18.72
C THR A 371 -11.05 17.02 -17.35
N ALA A 372 -10.13 17.88 -16.90
CA ALA A 372 -10.22 18.57 -15.61
C ALA A 372 -11.54 19.35 -15.42
N PRO A 373 -11.92 20.31 -16.30
CA PRO A 373 -13.16 21.05 -16.13
C PRO A 373 -14.40 20.16 -16.24
N SER A 374 -14.44 19.21 -17.20
CA SER A 374 -15.56 18.29 -17.34
C SER A 374 -15.76 17.42 -16.10
N PHE A 375 -14.67 16.92 -15.51
CA PHE A 375 -14.72 16.13 -14.28
C PHE A 375 -15.28 16.95 -13.11
N VAL A 376 -14.78 18.18 -12.92
CA VAL A 376 -15.25 19.06 -11.85
C VAL A 376 -16.74 19.36 -11.99
N ILE A 377 -17.19 19.68 -13.20
CA ILE A 377 -18.59 19.98 -13.51
C ILE A 377 -19.48 18.75 -13.25
N PHE A 378 -19.10 17.57 -13.75
CA PHE A 378 -19.89 16.35 -13.58
C PHE A 378 -19.95 15.92 -12.12
N PHE A 379 -18.85 16.01 -11.38
CA PHE A 379 -18.85 15.74 -9.94
C PHE A 379 -19.82 16.67 -9.20
N GLY A 380 -19.77 17.97 -9.50
CA GLY A 380 -20.67 18.95 -8.92
C GLY A 380 -22.14 18.64 -9.22
N PHE A 381 -22.44 18.32 -10.47
CA PHE A 381 -23.78 17.94 -10.93
C PHE A 381 -24.29 16.63 -10.31
N MET A 382 -23.43 15.63 -10.13
CA MET A 382 -23.79 14.33 -9.54
C MET A 382 -24.10 14.43 -8.05
N LEU A 383 -23.30 15.19 -7.29
CA LEU A 383 -23.49 15.30 -5.84
C LEU A 383 -24.58 16.32 -5.50
N GLY A 384 -24.65 17.45 -6.21
CA GLY A 384 -25.82 18.34 -6.23
C GLY A 384 -26.29 18.90 -4.87
N ASP A 385 -25.44 18.95 -3.85
CA ASP A 385 -25.82 19.40 -2.50
C ASP A 385 -24.83 20.41 -1.92
N ALA A 386 -25.32 21.61 -1.60
CA ALA A 386 -24.48 22.71 -1.17
C ALA A 386 -23.81 22.47 0.19
N VAL A 387 -24.45 21.74 1.10
CA VAL A 387 -23.90 21.47 2.45
C VAL A 387 -22.78 20.45 2.36
N TYR A 388 -23.00 19.36 1.63
CA TYR A 388 -21.92 18.38 1.38
C TYR A 388 -20.77 19.01 0.60
N GLY A 389 -21.07 19.88 -0.37
CA GLY A 389 -20.06 20.67 -1.08
C GLY A 389 -19.20 21.53 -0.15
N MET A 390 -19.81 22.22 0.82
CA MET A 390 -19.10 22.98 1.85
C MET A 390 -18.23 22.08 2.75
N MET A 391 -18.76 20.93 3.19
CA MET A 391 -17.98 19.97 3.99
C MET A 391 -16.74 19.48 3.23
N ILE A 392 -16.90 19.12 1.95
CA ILE A 392 -15.79 18.71 1.08
C ILE A 392 -14.78 19.85 0.92
N LEU A 393 -15.26 21.09 0.70
CA LEU A 393 -14.40 22.25 0.55
C LEU A 393 -13.57 22.50 1.82
N PHE A 394 -14.18 22.49 3.01
CA PHE A 394 -13.44 22.65 4.28
C PHE A 394 -12.46 21.51 4.55
N ALA A 395 -12.88 20.25 4.31
CA ALA A 395 -12.00 19.10 4.43
C ALA A 395 -10.79 19.20 3.49
N SER A 396 -11.01 19.67 2.26
CA SER A 396 -9.95 19.86 1.27
C SER A 396 -8.91 20.91 1.70
N ILE A 397 -9.35 22.03 2.28
CA ILE A 397 -8.47 23.08 2.79
C ILE A 397 -7.67 22.55 3.98
N TRP A 398 -8.33 21.86 4.91
CA TRP A 398 -7.67 21.25 6.07
C TRP A 398 -6.61 20.22 5.67
N LEU A 399 -6.91 19.35 4.69
CA LEU A 399 -5.96 18.38 4.13
C LEU A 399 -4.74 19.08 3.50
N GLN A 400 -4.95 20.14 2.73
CA GLN A 400 -3.84 20.89 2.12
C GLN A 400 -2.92 21.50 3.18
N GLN A 401 -3.48 22.04 4.27
CA GLN A 401 -2.72 22.65 5.36
C GLN A 401 -1.98 21.62 6.21
N LYS A 402 -2.62 20.48 6.53
CA LYS A 402 -2.02 19.42 7.35
C LYS A 402 -0.89 18.69 6.63
N TYR A 403 -1.06 18.40 5.34
CA TYR A 403 -0.15 17.54 4.56
C TYR A 403 0.71 18.29 3.54
N LEU A 404 1.07 19.55 3.81
CA LEU A 404 1.84 20.41 2.89
C LEU A 404 3.09 19.74 2.27
N LYS A 405 3.72 18.82 3.01
CA LYS A 405 4.92 18.09 2.57
C LYS A 405 4.63 16.92 1.63
N HIS A 406 3.40 16.42 1.59
CA HIS A 406 3.01 15.26 0.79
C HIS A 406 2.27 15.70 -0.48
N MET A 407 3.05 15.96 -1.53
CA MET A 407 2.53 16.50 -2.79
C MET A 407 1.38 15.69 -3.42
N LYS A 408 1.37 14.36 -3.26
CA LYS A 408 0.26 13.51 -3.74
C LYS A 408 -1.06 13.84 -3.03
N VAL A 409 -1.03 13.92 -1.70
CA VAL A 409 -2.20 14.28 -0.87
C VAL A 409 -2.64 15.71 -1.15
N VAL A 410 -1.70 16.64 -1.29
CA VAL A 410 -2.00 18.05 -1.62
C VAL A 410 -2.66 18.15 -3.00
N ASN A 411 -2.16 17.42 -4.01
CA ASN A 411 -2.77 17.40 -5.34
C ASN A 411 -4.19 16.82 -5.29
N PHE A 412 -4.38 15.71 -4.58
CA PHE A 412 -5.72 15.14 -4.38
C PHE A 412 -6.68 16.12 -3.68
N ALA A 413 -6.22 16.77 -2.63
CA ALA A 413 -6.99 17.77 -1.91
C ALA A 413 -7.31 19.01 -2.77
N LYS A 414 -6.44 19.40 -3.71
CA LYS A 414 -6.74 20.46 -4.70
C LYS A 414 -7.85 20.05 -5.68
N ILE A 415 -7.90 18.79 -6.09
CA ILE A 415 -9.01 18.28 -6.91
C ILE A 415 -10.32 18.37 -6.11
N LEU A 416 -10.32 17.87 -4.87
CA LEU A 416 -11.48 17.96 -3.98
C LEU A 416 -11.96 19.39 -3.75
N PHE A 417 -11.04 20.35 -3.66
CA PHE A 417 -11.38 21.77 -3.54
C PHE A 417 -12.23 22.26 -4.72
N TRP A 418 -11.79 22.00 -5.96
CA TRP A 418 -12.54 22.38 -7.16
C TRP A 418 -13.87 21.64 -7.28
N CYS A 419 -13.88 20.34 -6.95
CA CYS A 419 -15.10 19.53 -6.89
C CYS A 419 -16.10 20.07 -5.87
N GLY A 420 -15.66 20.36 -4.64
CA GLY A 420 -16.50 20.93 -3.58
C GLY A 420 -17.07 22.30 -3.98
N LEU A 421 -16.26 23.15 -4.60
CA LEU A 421 -16.73 24.44 -5.13
C LEU A 421 -17.81 24.25 -6.21
N SER A 422 -17.61 23.31 -7.13
CA SER A 422 -18.62 23.00 -8.16
C SER A 422 -19.89 22.41 -7.56
N THR A 423 -19.79 21.52 -6.57
CA THR A 423 -20.95 20.98 -5.86
C THR A 423 -21.74 22.08 -5.14
N ILE A 424 -21.08 23.07 -4.55
CA ILE A 424 -21.78 24.22 -3.94
C ILE A 424 -22.58 24.98 -4.99
N VAL A 425 -21.97 25.26 -6.15
CA VAL A 425 -22.65 25.97 -7.25
C VAL A 425 -23.87 25.20 -7.75
N PHE A 426 -23.72 23.89 -8.03
CA PHE A 426 -24.82 23.06 -8.49
C PHE A 426 -25.86 22.78 -7.41
N GLY A 427 -25.46 22.65 -6.14
CA GLY A 427 -26.38 22.49 -5.01
C GLY A 427 -27.24 23.72 -4.79
N ILE A 428 -26.68 24.93 -4.88
CA ILE A 428 -27.46 26.17 -4.84
C ILE A 428 -28.39 26.26 -6.06
N ALA A 429 -27.89 25.91 -7.25
CA ALA A 429 -28.68 25.95 -8.49
C ALA A 429 -29.84 24.93 -8.50
N THR A 430 -29.71 23.80 -7.82
CA THR A 430 -30.73 22.74 -7.73
C THR A 430 -31.57 22.81 -6.45
N GLY A 431 -31.18 23.65 -5.49
CA GLY A 431 -31.86 23.77 -4.20
C GLY A 431 -31.54 22.65 -3.21
N GLY A 432 -30.51 21.84 -3.48
CA GLY A 432 -30.10 20.73 -2.61
C GLY A 432 -29.38 21.22 -1.36
N PHE A 433 -30.03 21.10 -0.19
CA PHE A 433 -29.44 21.40 1.12
C PHE A 433 -29.74 20.26 2.11
N LEU A 434 -28.82 19.30 2.25
CA LEU A 434 -29.04 18.03 2.96
C LEU A 434 -30.31 17.34 2.45
N GLY A 435 -30.39 17.20 1.12
CA GLY A 435 -31.65 16.89 0.42
C GLY A 435 -32.61 18.08 0.46
N ASP A 436 -33.49 18.10 1.47
CA ASP A 436 -34.52 19.14 1.65
C ASP A 436 -34.66 19.60 3.12
N ALA A 437 -33.79 19.10 4.00
CA ALA A 437 -33.90 19.35 5.44
C ALA A 437 -33.71 20.83 5.78
N LEU A 438 -32.76 21.50 5.14
CA LEU A 438 -32.47 22.90 5.45
C LEU A 438 -33.58 23.83 4.95
N THR A 439 -34.13 23.57 3.76
CA THR A 439 -35.27 24.31 3.21
C THR A 439 -36.52 24.14 4.07
N LYS A 440 -36.81 22.90 4.49
CA LYS A 440 -37.99 22.59 5.30
C LYS A 440 -37.91 23.11 6.74
N TYR A 441 -36.77 22.92 7.42
CA TYR A 441 -36.63 23.23 8.85
C TYR A 441 -36.16 24.65 9.14
N VAL A 442 -35.34 25.26 8.26
CA VAL A 442 -34.78 26.61 8.49
C VAL A 442 -35.59 27.68 7.79
N LEU A 443 -36.03 27.44 6.55
CA LEU A 443 -36.81 28.41 5.78
C LEU A 443 -38.33 28.26 5.98
N GLY A 444 -38.78 27.19 6.64
CA GLY A 444 -40.19 26.96 6.96
C GLY A 444 -41.09 26.87 5.72
N ARG A 445 -40.51 26.58 4.56
CA ARG A 445 -41.22 26.44 3.28
C ARG A 445 -41.27 24.97 2.90
N ASP A 446 -42.45 24.50 2.51
CA ASP A 446 -42.58 23.21 1.84
C ASP A 446 -42.00 23.32 0.42
N SER A 447 -41.40 22.24 -0.06
CA SER A 447 -40.73 22.12 -1.38
C SER A 447 -41.63 22.46 -2.57
N SER A 448 -42.93 22.71 -2.35
CA SER A 448 -43.89 23.16 -3.35
C SER A 448 -43.83 24.67 -3.67
N GLU A 449 -43.19 25.51 -2.86
CA GLU A 449 -43.20 26.96 -3.08
C GLU A 449 -42.03 27.50 -3.90
N GLY A 450 -41.03 26.68 -4.25
CA GLY A 450 -39.94 27.03 -5.17
C GLY A 450 -39.12 28.25 -4.76
N LEU A 451 -37.86 28.06 -4.36
CA LEU A 451 -36.94 29.19 -4.18
C LEU A 451 -36.67 29.85 -5.53
N TRP A 452 -36.79 31.18 -5.62
CA TRP A 452 -36.67 31.96 -6.89
C TRP A 452 -35.33 31.81 -7.62
N PHE A 453 -34.30 31.28 -6.96
CA PHE A 453 -32.97 31.03 -7.50
C PHE A 453 -32.71 29.55 -7.86
N VAL A 454 -33.65 28.64 -7.57
CA VAL A 454 -33.53 27.22 -7.91
C VAL A 454 -33.97 27.02 -9.36
N LEU A 455 -33.05 26.58 -10.19
CA LEU A 455 -33.24 26.36 -11.62
C LEU A 455 -34.02 25.07 -11.90
N ILE A 456 -33.70 23.98 -11.18
CA ILE A 456 -34.35 22.67 -11.33
C ILE A 456 -34.34 21.96 -9.97
N ASP A 457 -35.52 21.73 -9.38
CA ASP A 457 -35.67 20.88 -8.20
C ASP A 457 -35.85 19.41 -8.64
N PRO A 458 -34.90 18.49 -8.33
CA PRO A 458 -34.98 17.08 -8.71
C PRO A 458 -36.12 16.30 -8.04
N LEU A 459 -36.61 16.76 -6.89
CA LEU A 459 -37.62 16.08 -6.08
C LEU A 459 -39.06 16.39 -6.51
N TYR A 460 -39.24 17.41 -7.36
CA TYR A 460 -40.55 17.75 -7.90
C TYR A 460 -40.94 16.78 -9.05
N LYS A 461 -42.12 16.17 -8.94
CA LYS A 461 -42.59 15.01 -9.76
C LYS A 461 -42.44 15.15 -11.28
N THR A 462 -42.34 16.34 -11.84
CA THR A 462 -42.23 16.58 -13.30
C THR A 462 -40.80 16.87 -13.76
N ASN A 463 -39.86 17.09 -12.85
CA ASN A 463 -38.51 17.58 -13.16
C ASN A 463 -37.47 16.48 -13.32
N ALA A 464 -37.73 15.25 -12.85
CA ALA A 464 -36.80 14.13 -12.98
C ALA A 464 -36.53 13.74 -14.44
N ILE A 465 -37.56 13.76 -15.30
CA ILE A 465 -37.42 13.50 -16.75
C ILE A 465 -36.63 14.64 -17.41
N THR A 466 -36.85 15.89 -16.98
CA THR A 466 -36.10 17.06 -17.47
C THR A 466 -34.63 16.98 -17.09
N LEU A 467 -34.31 16.59 -15.84
CA LEU A 467 -32.93 16.39 -15.39
C LEU A 467 -32.24 15.25 -16.16
N LEU A 468 -32.96 14.15 -16.42
CA LEU A 468 -32.48 13.07 -17.27
C LEU A 468 -32.18 13.56 -18.69
N ALA A 469 -33.09 14.33 -19.30
CA ALA A 469 -32.89 14.90 -20.63
C ALA A 469 -31.68 15.84 -20.68
N VAL A 470 -31.49 16.67 -19.65
CA VAL A 470 -30.31 17.54 -19.49
C VAL A 470 -29.04 16.71 -19.36
N ALA A 471 -29.04 15.66 -18.53
CA ALA A 471 -27.88 14.77 -18.37
C ALA A 471 -27.50 14.07 -19.68
N VAL A 472 -28.49 13.56 -20.42
CA VAL A 472 -28.27 12.97 -21.76
C VAL A 472 -27.71 14.00 -22.74
N GLY A 473 -28.27 15.22 -22.76
CA GLY A 473 -27.79 16.30 -23.61
C GLY A 473 -26.33 16.69 -23.31
N ILE A 474 -25.99 16.83 -22.03
CA ILE A 474 -24.61 17.09 -21.60
C ILE A 474 -23.67 15.95 -22.01
N GLY A 475 -24.09 14.69 -21.85
CA GLY A 475 -23.32 13.52 -22.28
C GLY A 475 -23.09 13.47 -23.78
N MET A 476 -24.11 13.83 -24.58
CA MET A 476 -24.00 13.91 -26.04
C MET A 476 -23.01 14.99 -26.48
N ILE A 477 -23.13 16.21 -25.91
CA ILE A 477 -22.20 17.32 -26.17
C ILE A 477 -20.77 16.93 -25.80
N HIS A 478 -20.58 16.26 -24.65
CA HIS A 478 -19.26 15.82 -24.19
C HIS A 478 -18.64 14.76 -25.13
N THR A 479 -19.45 13.84 -25.65
CA THR A 479 -19.00 12.81 -26.60
C THR A 479 -18.60 13.44 -27.95
N ILE A 480 -19.40 14.37 -28.47
CA ILE A 480 -19.09 15.13 -29.67
C ILE A 480 -17.76 15.89 -29.49
N PHE A 481 -17.60 16.55 -28.34
CA PHE A 481 -16.37 17.27 -28.01
C PHE A 481 -15.13 16.36 -28.03
N GLY A 482 -15.21 15.17 -27.43
CA GLY A 482 -14.14 14.17 -27.48
C GLY A 482 -13.78 13.73 -28.90
N ASN A 483 -14.79 13.50 -29.75
CA ASN A 483 -14.57 13.13 -31.16
C ASN A 483 -13.86 14.24 -31.94
N VAL A 484 -14.26 15.50 -31.74
CA VAL A 484 -13.62 16.69 -32.37
C VAL A 484 -12.15 16.80 -31.97
N LEU A 485 -11.82 16.57 -30.70
CA LEU A 485 -10.43 16.59 -30.22
C LEU A 485 -9.59 15.50 -30.88
N GLY A 486 -10.12 14.29 -31.00
CA GLY A 486 -9.38 13.22 -31.67
C GLY A 486 -9.21 13.46 -33.18
N ILE A 487 -10.12 14.22 -33.83
CA ILE A 487 -9.90 14.69 -35.21
C ILE A 487 -8.74 15.67 -35.25
N PHE A 488 -8.70 16.65 -34.33
CA PHE A 488 -7.64 17.64 -34.26
C PHE A 488 -6.27 17.01 -34.02
N ASP A 489 -6.17 16.04 -33.10
CA ASP A 489 -4.95 15.30 -32.81
C ASP A 489 -4.43 14.55 -34.06
N LYS A 490 -5.29 13.76 -34.72
CA LYS A 490 -4.94 13.00 -35.94
C LYS A 490 -4.59 13.89 -37.12
N LEU A 491 -5.26 15.05 -37.26
CA LEU A 491 -4.90 16.04 -38.28
C LEU A 491 -3.53 16.67 -38.00
N SER A 492 -3.22 16.94 -36.73
CA SER A 492 -1.91 17.47 -36.33
C SER A 492 -0.78 16.45 -36.52
N ALA A 493 -1.09 15.15 -36.49
CA ALA A 493 -0.18 14.05 -36.82
C ALA A 493 -0.09 13.75 -38.33
N GLY A 494 -0.81 14.48 -39.19
CA GLY A 494 -0.82 14.26 -40.64
C GLY A 494 -1.69 13.10 -41.13
N GLU A 495 -2.37 12.37 -40.24
CA GLU A 495 -3.16 11.16 -40.55
C GLU A 495 -4.61 11.47 -40.99
N LYS A 496 -4.77 12.24 -42.07
CA LYS A 496 -6.08 12.76 -42.54
C LYS A 496 -7.14 11.67 -42.80
N LYS A 497 -6.72 10.52 -43.34
CA LYS A 497 -7.63 9.40 -43.67
C LYS A 497 -8.21 8.73 -42.42
N LYS A 498 -7.38 8.52 -41.39
CA LYS A 498 -7.80 7.94 -40.11
C LYS A 498 -8.70 8.88 -39.32
N ALA A 499 -8.43 10.18 -39.36
CA ALA A 499 -9.29 11.19 -38.73
C ALA A 499 -10.74 11.11 -39.22
N LEU A 500 -10.95 11.00 -40.54
CA LEU A 500 -12.28 10.94 -41.13
C LEU A 500 -12.98 9.59 -40.88
N GLN A 501 -12.25 8.47 -41.02
CA GLN A 501 -12.82 7.13 -40.89
C GLN A 501 -13.21 6.77 -39.45
N GLU A 502 -12.38 7.15 -38.47
CA GLU A 502 -12.56 6.71 -37.09
C GLU A 502 -13.36 7.69 -36.24
N ASN A 503 -13.19 9.00 -36.43
CA ASN A 503 -13.88 9.99 -35.59
C ASN A 503 -14.98 10.75 -36.35
N GLY A 504 -14.79 10.97 -37.66
CA GLY A 504 -15.80 11.61 -38.50
C GLY A 504 -17.04 10.75 -38.71
N SER A 505 -16.88 9.42 -38.82
CA SER A 505 -18.00 8.48 -38.97
C SER A 505 -18.95 8.52 -37.77
N TRP A 506 -18.42 8.58 -36.56
CA TRP A 506 -19.20 8.69 -35.32
C TRP A 506 -19.93 10.03 -35.19
N LEU A 507 -19.36 11.13 -35.68
CA LEU A 507 -20.04 12.43 -35.72
C LEU A 507 -21.19 12.49 -36.74
N ILE A 508 -21.17 11.61 -37.75
CA ILE A 508 -22.24 11.52 -38.76
C ILE A 508 -23.34 10.55 -38.30
N MET A 509 -23.00 9.53 -37.51
CA MET A 509 -23.95 8.55 -36.98
C MET A 509 -24.67 8.99 -35.71
N GLY A 510 -24.02 9.78 -34.84
CA GLY A 510 -24.59 10.30 -33.58
C GLY A 510 -25.20 11.67 -33.76
#